data_AF-A0A9P0A4V0-F1
#
_entry.id   AF-A0A9P0A4V0-F1
#
_cell.length_a   1.000
_cell.length_b   1.000
_cell.length_c   1.000
_cell.angle_alpha   90.00
_cell.angle_beta   90.00
_cell.angle_gamma   90.00
#
_symmetry.space_group_name_H-M   'P 1'
#
loop_
_entity.id
_entity.type
_entity.pdbx_description
1 polymer ?
#
loop_
_entity_poly.entity_id
_entity_poly.type
_entity_poly.pdbx_seq_one_letter_code
_entity_poly.pdbx_strand_id
1 'polypeptide(L)'
;MTMYNIRVRLNLKDPLLEVNDEKLELLRRDLVRRNPTSGAVTLRGSFLSEGYLVSLERIKEKLRILDPLGVTMRRRERIRRRSYYVKQVRDLVHIDGNHKLHGKKNC
;
A
#
# COMPACT_ATOMS: atom_id res chain seq x y z
N MET A 1 -6.55 -6.15 6.81
CA MET A 1 -6.85 -7.33 5.95
C MET A 1 -6.46 -6.97 4.53
N THR A 2 -5.40 -7.56 3.98
CA THR A 2 -4.90 -7.22 2.63
C THR A 2 -5.71 -7.95 1.56
N MET A 3 -5.84 -7.35 0.37
CA MET A 3 -6.57 -7.94 -0.76
C MET A 3 -6.07 -9.35 -1.13
N TYR A 4 -4.78 -9.62 -0.92
CA TYR A 4 -4.19 -10.95 -1.06
C TYR A 4 -4.84 -11.99 -0.14
N ASN A 5 -4.97 -11.70 1.17
CA ASN A 5 -5.56 -12.63 2.14
C ASN A 5 -7.04 -12.91 1.86
N ILE A 6 -7.75 -11.93 1.30
CA ILE A 6 -9.15 -12.09 0.87
C ILE A 6 -9.24 -13.05 -0.31
N ARG A 7 -8.35 -12.91 -1.31
CA ARG A 7 -8.33 -13.78 -2.49
C ARG A 7 -7.98 -15.23 -2.16
N VAL A 8 -7.00 -15.43 -1.26
CA VAL A 8 -6.64 -16.77 -0.74
C VAL A 8 -7.84 -17.41 -0.05
N ARG A 9 -8.56 -16.64 0.79
CA ARG A 9 -9.79 -17.12 1.46
C ARG A 9 -10.90 -17.49 0.46
N LEU A 10 -11.00 -16.77 -0.66
CA LEU A 10 -12.00 -16.99 -1.70
C LEU A 10 -11.57 -18.01 -2.77
N ASN A 11 -10.41 -18.65 -2.63
CA ASN A 11 -9.88 -19.64 -3.57
C ASN A 11 -9.78 -19.12 -5.03
N LEU A 12 -9.56 -17.80 -5.18
CA LEU A 12 -9.40 -17.16 -6.48
C LEU A 12 -8.00 -17.46 -7.00
N LYS A 13 -7.89 -18.12 -8.16
CA LYS A 13 -6.59 -18.37 -8.81
C LYS A 13 -5.82 -17.05 -8.96
N ASP A 14 -4.55 -17.08 -8.59
CA ASP A 14 -3.67 -15.96 -8.83
C ASP A 14 -3.53 -15.76 -10.33
N PRO A 15 -3.64 -14.52 -10.80
CA PRO A 15 -3.65 -14.28 -12.22
C PRO A 15 -2.19 -14.21 -12.68
N LEU A 16 -1.76 -15.32 -13.27
CA LEU A 16 -0.39 -15.65 -13.65
C LEU A 16 -0.01 -15.06 -15.02
N LEU A 17 -0.65 -13.97 -15.46
CA LEU A 17 -0.22 -13.33 -16.70
C LEU A 17 1.03 -12.50 -16.46
N GLU A 18 2.10 -12.86 -17.16
CA GLU A 18 3.22 -11.95 -17.35
C GLU A 18 2.73 -10.69 -18.09
N VAL A 19 3.09 -9.54 -17.54
CA VAL A 19 2.71 -8.25 -18.10
C VAL A 19 3.76 -7.79 -19.11
N ASN A 20 3.29 -7.49 -20.32
CA ASN A 20 4.08 -6.75 -21.30
C ASN A 20 4.28 -5.29 -20.84
N ASP A 21 5.46 -4.71 -21.10
CA ASP A 21 5.85 -3.38 -20.61
C ASP A 21 4.88 -2.26 -21.02
N GLU A 22 4.27 -2.35 -22.20
CA GLU A 22 3.27 -1.39 -22.68
C GLU A 22 2.01 -1.38 -21.80
N LYS A 23 1.56 -2.57 -21.39
CA LYS A 23 0.38 -2.74 -20.54
C LYS A 23 0.66 -2.32 -19.10
N LEU A 24 1.91 -2.48 -18.65
CA LEU A 24 2.38 -1.97 -17.37
C LEU A 24 2.27 -0.44 -17.30
N GLU A 25 2.67 0.27 -18.37
CA GLU A 25 2.59 1.73 -18.42
C GLU A 25 1.15 2.24 -18.46
N LEU A 26 0.26 1.59 -19.20
CA LEU A 26 -1.14 1.98 -19.30
C LEU A 26 -1.86 1.87 -17.94
N LEU A 27 -1.75 0.70 -17.30
CA LEU A 27 -2.35 0.45 -15.98
C LEU A 27 -1.74 1.35 -14.90
N ARG A 28 -0.45 1.66 -15.01
CA ARG A 28 0.23 2.59 -14.10
C ARG A 28 -0.27 4.03 -14.27
N ARG A 29 -0.46 4.53 -15.51
CA ARG A 29 -1.03 5.87 -15.75
C ARG A 29 -2.41 5.99 -15.10
N ASP A 30 -3.24 4.96 -15.26
CA ASP A 30 -4.54 4.90 -14.60
C ASP A 30 -4.44 4.85 -13.08
N LEU A 31 -3.44 4.15 -12.52
CA LEU A 31 -3.29 4.06 -11.09
C LEU A 31 -2.72 5.34 -10.45
N VAL A 32 -1.76 5.99 -11.11
CA VAL A 32 -1.21 7.28 -10.65
C VAL A 32 -2.28 8.36 -10.70
N ARG A 33 -3.14 8.36 -11.74
CA ARG A 33 -4.31 9.23 -11.80
C ARG A 33 -5.28 8.98 -10.64
N ARG A 34 -5.55 7.72 -10.31
CA ARG A 34 -6.45 7.33 -9.21
C ARG A 34 -5.84 7.59 -7.83
N ASN A 35 -4.53 7.42 -7.67
CA ASN A 35 -3.85 7.48 -6.38
C ASN A 35 -2.42 8.04 -6.54
N PRO A 36 -2.24 9.38 -6.59
CA PRO A 36 -0.95 10.02 -6.86
C PRO A 36 0.13 9.73 -5.80
N THR A 37 -0.26 9.31 -4.59
CA THR A 37 0.67 8.96 -3.50
C THR A 37 1.08 7.48 -3.48
N SER A 38 0.52 6.64 -4.35
CA SER A 38 0.69 5.17 -4.31
C SER A 38 2.12 4.70 -4.52
N GLY A 39 2.67 4.03 -3.50
CA GLY A 39 4.00 3.40 -3.51
C GLY A 39 4.06 2.15 -4.37
N ALA A 40 5.29 1.66 -4.59
CA ALA A 40 5.52 0.41 -5.34
C ALA A 40 4.76 -0.80 -4.75
N VAL A 41 4.55 -0.83 -3.43
CA VAL A 41 3.78 -1.89 -2.74
C VAL A 41 2.29 -1.79 -3.07
N THR A 42 1.71 -0.58 -3.02
CA THR A 42 0.31 -0.34 -3.39
C THR A 42 0.06 -0.66 -4.86
N LEU A 43 0.98 -0.22 -5.73
CA LEU A 43 0.96 -0.53 -7.16
C LEU A 43 0.95 -2.04 -7.39
N ARG A 44 1.87 -2.78 -6.74
CA ARG A 44 1.93 -4.25 -6.83
C ARG A 44 0.62 -4.89 -6.37
N GLY A 45 0.03 -4.43 -5.27
CA GLY A 45 -1.26 -4.91 -4.79
C GLY A 45 -2.38 -4.69 -5.80
N SER A 46 -2.38 -3.56 -6.51
CA SER A 46 -3.35 -3.28 -7.56
C SER A 46 -3.18 -4.23 -8.74
N PHE A 47 -1.95 -4.42 -9.22
CA PHE A 47 -1.67 -5.37 -10.30
C PHE A 47 -2.11 -6.79 -9.94
N LEU A 48 -1.83 -7.23 -8.72
CA LEU A 48 -2.29 -8.53 -8.21
C LEU A 48 -3.82 -8.62 -8.14
N SER A 49 -4.50 -7.53 -7.81
CA SER A 49 -5.96 -7.51 -7.78
C SER A 49 -6.57 -7.59 -9.18
N GLU A 50 -5.89 -7.02 -10.19
CA GLU A 50 -6.37 -6.89 -11.55
C GLU A 50 -6.10 -8.13 -12.41
N GLY A 51 -5.06 -8.91 -12.14
CA GLY A 51 -4.71 -9.94 -13.10
C GLY A 51 -3.24 -10.29 -13.26
N TYR A 52 -2.36 -9.60 -12.53
CA TYR A 52 -1.00 -9.47 -13.00
C TYR A 52 0.02 -9.71 -11.91
N LEU A 53 0.96 -10.61 -12.21
CA LEU A 53 2.11 -10.87 -11.37
C LEU A 53 3.29 -10.04 -11.88
N VAL A 54 3.57 -8.93 -11.20
CA VAL A 54 4.73 -8.08 -11.51
C VAL A 54 5.69 -8.07 -10.33
N SER A 55 6.98 -8.23 -10.61
CA SER A 55 8.02 -8.18 -9.58
C SER A 55 8.08 -6.78 -8.97
N LEU A 56 8.33 -6.72 -7.65
CA LEU A 56 8.42 -5.44 -6.96
C LEU A 56 9.60 -4.60 -7.46
N GLU A 57 10.67 -5.24 -7.91
CA GLU A 57 11.84 -4.57 -8.47
C GLU A 57 11.53 -3.86 -9.79
N ARG A 58 10.83 -4.54 -10.71
CA ARG A 58 10.42 -3.95 -11.99
C ARG A 58 9.50 -2.75 -11.78
N ILE A 59 8.57 -2.84 -10.82
CA ILE A 59 7.73 -1.69 -10.43
C ILE A 59 8.59 -0.54 -9.87
N LYS A 60 9.54 -0.82 -8.98
CA LYS A 60 10.41 0.20 -8.38
C LYS A 60 11.29 0.89 -9.43
N GLU A 61 11.83 0.14 -10.38
CA GLU A 61 12.67 0.67 -11.45
C GLU A 61 11.87 1.64 -12.33
N LYS A 62 10.70 1.22 -12.82
CA LYS A 62 9.81 2.10 -13.58
C LYS A 62 9.38 3.31 -12.76
N LEU A 63 9.06 3.14 -11.49
CA LEU A 63 8.68 4.24 -10.59
C LEU A 63 9.82 5.27 -10.41
N ARG A 64 11.09 4.83 -10.37
CA ARG A 64 12.24 5.74 -10.26
C ARG A 64 12.45 6.56 -11.53
N ILE A 65 12.26 5.96 -12.70
CA ILE A 65 12.39 6.64 -13.99
C ILE A 65 11.27 7.67 -14.17
N LEU A 66 10.04 7.30 -13.78
CA LEU A 66 8.83 8.06 -14.11
C LEU A 66 8.40 9.05 -13.03
N ASP A 67 8.71 8.76 -11.76
CA ASP A 67 8.41 9.60 -10.60
C ASP A 67 9.63 9.69 -9.65
N PRO A 68 10.77 10.23 -10.12
CA PRO A 68 11.96 10.36 -9.28
C PRO A 68 11.69 11.27 -8.07
N LEU A 69 10.86 12.31 -8.25
CA LEU A 69 10.51 13.26 -7.19
C LEU A 69 9.64 12.61 -6.12
N GLY A 70 8.53 11.97 -6.48
CA GLY A 70 7.65 11.32 -5.51
C GLY A 70 8.29 10.11 -4.84
N VAL A 71 9.20 9.39 -5.50
CA VAL A 71 10.04 8.37 -4.84
C VAL A 71 10.96 9.01 -3.79
N THR A 72 11.58 10.14 -4.11
CA THR A 72 12.49 10.85 -3.19
C THR A 72 11.73 11.44 -2.01
N MET A 73 10.57 12.06 -2.24
CA MET A 73 9.71 12.62 -1.19
C MET A 73 9.25 11.55 -0.21
N ARG A 74 8.81 10.38 -0.71
CA ARG A 74 8.42 9.25 0.14
C ARG A 74 9.57 8.64 0.94
N ARG A 75 10.80 8.69 0.41
CA ARG A 75 12.00 8.30 1.17
C ARG A 75 12.33 9.32 2.27
N ARG A 76 12.11 10.62 2.01
CA ARG A 76 12.32 11.71 2.97
C ARG A 76 11.29 11.71 4.10
N GLU A 77 10.03 11.39 3.79
CA GLU A 77 8.94 11.31 4.77
C GLU A 77 8.96 9.99 5.56
N ARG A 78 10.08 9.68 6.22
CA ARG A 78 10.03 8.69 7.29
C ARG A 78 9.26 9.34 8.44
N ILE A 79 8.07 8.81 8.75
CA ILE A 79 7.29 9.22 9.93
C ILE A 79 8.25 9.28 11.13
N ARG A 80 8.46 10.48 11.68
CA ARG A 80 9.21 10.64 12.92
C ARG A 80 8.43 9.89 14.00
N ARG A 81 9.00 8.79 14.50
CA ARG A 81 8.44 8.12 15.66
C ARG A 81 8.48 9.12 16.82
N ARG A 82 7.32 9.35 17.43
CA ARG A 82 7.22 10.17 18.64
C ARG A 82 8.08 9.51 19.72
N SER A 83 9.03 10.26 20.27
CA SER A 83 9.74 9.85 21.47
C SER A 83 8.86 10.21 22.66
N TYR A 84 8.33 9.21 23.35
CA TYR A 84 7.58 9.42 24.57
C TYR A 84 8.56 9.26 25.74
N TYR A 85 8.68 10.30 26.56
CA TYR A 85 9.32 10.21 27.87
C TYR A 85 8.21 10.06 28.91
N VAL A 86 8.27 8.99 29.70
CA VAL A 86 7.35 8.75 30.82
C VAL A 86 8.15 8.52 32.08
N LYS A 87 7.68 9.10 33.19
CA LYS A 87 8.37 9.07 34.47
C LYS A 87 8.29 7.70 35.15
N GLN A 88 7.20 6.96 34.93
CA GLN A 88 6.99 5.61 35.47
C GLN A 88 6.31 4.69 34.42
N VAL A 89 6.54 3.37 34.52
CA VAL A 89 6.06 2.33 33.58
C VAL A 89 4.54 2.37 33.34
N ARG A 90 3.77 2.90 34.32
CA ARG A 90 2.30 2.94 34.30
C ARG A 90 1.70 4.19 33.65
N ASP A 91 2.53 5.18 33.31
CA ASP A 91 2.06 6.47 32.75
C ASP A 91 1.88 6.39 31.23
N LEU A 92 2.41 5.35 30.59
CA LEU A 92 2.25 5.08 29.17
C LEU A 92 0.93 4.30 28.97
N VAL A 93 -0.19 4.87 29.44
CA VAL A 93 -1.50 4.23 29.29
C VAL A 93 -1.78 4.10 27.79
N HIS A 94 -1.95 2.84 27.43
CA HIS A 94 -2.21 2.29 26.12
C HIS A 94 -3.28 3.10 25.39
N ILE A 95 -2.92 3.78 24.31
CA ILE A 95 -3.90 4.14 23.27
C ILE A 95 -4.23 2.80 22.60
N ASP A 96 -5.17 2.04 23.17
CA ASP A 96 -5.75 0.89 22.47
C ASP A 96 -6.44 1.42 21.22
N GLY A 97 -6.03 0.92 20.05
CA GLY A 97 -6.53 1.32 18.74
C GLY A 97 -7.96 0.88 18.44
N ASN A 98 -8.79 0.62 19.47
CA ASN A 98 -10.17 0.17 19.32
C ASN A 98 -11.20 1.30 19.16
N HIS A 99 -10.79 2.57 19.17
CA HIS A 99 -11.69 3.68 18.81
C HIS A 99 -11.94 3.81 17.29
N LYS A 100 -11.84 2.71 16.54
CA LYS A 100 -12.27 2.67 15.13
C LYS A 100 -13.69 2.11 15.05
N LEU A 101 -14.66 3.04 14.96
CA LEU A 101 -15.99 2.84 14.36
C LEU A 101 -16.86 1.75 15.00
N HIS A 102 -17.44 2.04 16.17
CA HIS A 102 -18.78 1.53 16.46
C HIS A 102 -19.78 2.51 15.85
N GLY A 103 -20.24 2.22 14.64
CA GLY A 103 -21.40 2.93 14.07
C GLY A 103 -22.56 2.81 15.05
N LYS A 104 -23.16 3.96 15.41
CA LYS A 104 -24.37 3.98 16.22
C LYS A 104 -25.40 3.05 15.58
N LYS A 105 -25.74 1.95 16.23
CA LYS A 105 -26.99 1.26 15.96
C LYS A 105 -28.07 2.08 16.65
N ASN A 106 -28.93 2.69 15.85
CA ASN A 106 -30.13 3.36 16.33
C ASN A 106 -30.99 2.31 17.04
N CYS A 107 -31.21 2.51 18.34
CA CYS A 107 -32.33 1.98 19.10
C CYS A 107 -33.05 3.17 19.70
#